data_AF-A0A348N3B5-F1
#
_entry.id   AF-A0A348N3B5-F1
#
_cell.length_a   1.000
_cell.length_b   1.000
_cell.length_c   1.000
_cell.angle_alpha   90.00
_cell.angle_beta   90.00
_cell.angle_gamma   90.00
#
_symmetry.space_group_name_H-M   'P 1'
#
loop_
_entity.id
_entity.type
_entity.pdbx_description
1 polymer ?
#
loop_
_entity_poly.entity_id
_entity_poly.type
_entity_poly.pdbx_seq_one_letter_code
_entity_poly.pdbx_strand_id
1 'polypeptide(L)'
;MFATTKHKSQLLELVSDCFEPIRSDLGNVHPDLRDSTYISGALLGFCRAYVNHYQLNDGQFNLFVDAVFEEVFRHQSIAMQTRAEQWLNEKNSAFMEAYYHARQQQTELKLDWLSQYVQTHFKKAVTLGQQL
;
A
#
# COMPACT_ATOMS: atom_id res chain seq x y z
N MET A 1 -0.69 -14.46 18.69
CA MET A 1 0.58 -14.34 17.94
C MET A 1 0.49 -15.03 16.58
N PHE A 2 0.17 -16.33 16.49
CA PHE A 2 0.03 -17.07 15.22
C PHE A 2 -0.99 -16.48 14.22
N ALA A 3 -2.18 -16.08 14.68
CA ALA A 3 -3.20 -15.51 13.80
C ALA A 3 -2.75 -14.17 13.18
N THR A 4 -2.10 -13.31 13.96
CA THR A 4 -1.55 -12.03 13.46
C THR A 4 -0.49 -12.25 12.40
N THR A 5 0.41 -13.23 12.60
CA THR A 5 1.43 -13.58 11.60
C THR A 5 0.79 -14.06 10.30
N LYS A 6 -0.20 -14.94 10.37
CA LYS A 6 -0.93 -15.42 9.17
C LYS A 6 -1.57 -14.26 8.41
N HIS A 7 -2.29 -13.39 9.11
CA HIS A 7 -2.95 -12.24 8.47
C HIS A 7 -1.96 -11.26 7.86
N LYS A 8 -0.83 -11.01 8.54
CA LYS A 8 0.25 -10.19 8.01
C LYS A 8 0.80 -10.78 6.71
N SER A 9 1.10 -12.08 6.68
CA SER A 9 1.62 -12.74 5.46
C SER A 9 0.65 -12.63 4.29
N GLN A 10 -0.63 -12.91 4.50
CA GLN A 10 -1.64 -12.82 3.45
C GLN A 10 -1.81 -11.38 2.92
N LEU A 11 -1.79 -10.40 3.82
CA LEU A 11 -1.88 -9.00 3.45
C LEU A 11 -0.67 -8.56 2.61
N LEU A 12 0.53 -8.97 3.01
CA LEU A 12 1.77 -8.65 2.31
C LEU A 12 1.85 -9.32 0.94
N GLU A 13 1.36 -10.54 0.79
CA GLU A 13 1.27 -11.23 -0.50
C GLU A 13 0.40 -10.42 -1.48
N LEU A 14 -0.82 -10.06 -1.07
CA LEU A 14 -1.74 -9.25 -1.89
C LEU A 14 -1.12 -7.91 -2.32
N VAL A 15 -0.43 -7.23 -1.40
CA VAL A 15 0.24 -5.96 -1.70
C VAL A 15 1.46 -6.17 -2.57
N SER A 16 2.28 -7.20 -2.32
CA SER A 16 3.44 -7.52 -3.14
C SER A 16 3.02 -7.77 -4.59
N ASP A 17 2.03 -8.64 -4.80
CA ASP A 17 1.50 -8.96 -6.13
C ASP A 17 0.95 -7.73 -6.85
N CYS A 18 0.30 -6.83 -6.11
CA CYS A 18 -0.23 -5.58 -6.67
C CYS A 18 0.87 -4.67 -7.26
N PHE A 19 2.05 -4.62 -6.63
CA PHE A 19 3.15 -3.73 -7.04
C PHE A 19 4.24 -4.42 -7.84
N GLU A 20 4.27 -5.75 -7.88
CA GLU A 20 5.26 -6.55 -8.61
C GLU A 20 5.49 -6.08 -10.06
N PRO A 21 4.46 -5.74 -10.86
CA PRO A 21 4.65 -5.30 -12.24
C PRO A 21 5.52 -4.03 -12.39
N ILE A 22 5.57 -3.18 -11.35
CA ILE A 22 6.30 -1.91 -11.37
C ILE A 22 7.55 -1.90 -10.49
N ARG A 23 7.85 -3.01 -9.81
CA ARG A 23 9.06 -3.16 -8.99
C ARG A 23 10.28 -3.45 -9.85
N SER A 24 11.45 -3.04 -9.38
CA SER A 24 12.72 -3.48 -9.95
C SER A 24 13.04 -4.90 -9.48
N ASP A 25 14.08 -5.51 -10.07
CA ASP A 25 14.54 -6.85 -9.66
C ASP A 25 15.02 -6.91 -8.20
N LEU A 26 15.33 -5.75 -7.60
CA LEU A 26 15.66 -5.64 -6.17
C LEU A 26 14.43 -5.42 -5.29
N GLY A 27 13.23 -5.39 -5.88
CA GLY A 27 11.93 -5.15 -5.25
C GLY A 27 11.68 -3.69 -4.83
N ASN A 28 12.36 -2.73 -5.46
CA ASN A 28 12.13 -1.30 -5.20
C ASN A 28 11.07 -0.74 -6.16
N VAL A 29 10.28 0.22 -5.71
CA VAL A 29 9.38 1.01 -6.57
C VAL A 29 10.05 2.31 -7.02
N HIS A 30 9.55 2.90 -8.12
CA HIS A 30 10.08 4.16 -8.64
C HIS A 30 9.86 5.30 -7.61
N PRO A 31 10.80 6.24 -7.43
CA PRO A 31 10.66 7.31 -6.44
C PRO A 31 9.36 8.11 -6.53
N ASP A 32 8.85 8.35 -7.73
CA ASP A 32 7.58 9.07 -7.97
C ASP A 32 6.36 8.47 -7.24
N LEU A 33 6.38 7.18 -6.88
CA LEU A 33 5.31 6.60 -6.06
C LEU A 33 5.19 7.28 -4.69
N ARG A 34 6.29 7.83 -4.16
CA ARG A 34 6.38 8.45 -2.83
C ARG A 34 5.69 9.81 -2.75
N ASP A 35 5.35 10.39 -3.90
CA ASP A 35 4.65 11.65 -3.98
C ASP A 35 3.16 11.46 -4.32
N SER A 36 2.72 10.20 -4.44
CA SER A 36 1.33 9.87 -4.77
C SER A 36 0.46 9.77 -3.53
N THR A 37 -0.36 10.81 -3.31
CA THR A 37 -1.44 10.81 -2.31
C THR A 37 -2.42 9.67 -2.53
N TYR A 38 -2.71 9.34 -3.79
CA TYR A 38 -3.61 8.26 -4.18
C TYR A 38 -3.10 6.89 -3.70
N ILE A 39 -1.81 6.58 -3.91
CA ILE A 39 -1.24 5.29 -3.47
C ILE A 39 -1.27 5.16 -1.95
N SER A 40 -0.85 6.21 -1.22
CA SER A 40 -0.91 6.17 0.24
C SER A 40 -2.34 6.05 0.77
N GLY A 41 -3.30 6.75 0.15
CA GLY A 41 -4.72 6.63 0.49
C GLY A 41 -5.23 5.20 0.26
N ALA A 42 -4.94 4.61 -0.90
CA ALA A 42 -5.32 3.25 -1.25
C ALA A 42 -4.76 2.21 -0.26
N LEU A 43 -3.46 2.28 0.07
CA LEU A 43 -2.82 1.36 1.01
C LEU A 43 -3.43 1.44 2.41
N LEU A 44 -3.63 2.66 2.93
CA LEU A 44 -4.23 2.86 4.25
C LEU A 44 -5.69 2.41 4.28
N GLY A 45 -6.44 2.72 3.22
CA GLY A 45 -7.83 2.29 3.05
C GLY A 45 -7.96 0.77 2.98
N PHE A 46 -7.04 0.11 2.27
CA PHE A 46 -6.99 -1.34 2.17
C PHE A 46 -6.64 -2.01 3.49
N CYS A 47 -5.66 -1.50 4.24
CA CYS A 47 -5.37 -1.99 5.60
C CYS A 47 -6.61 -1.90 6.49
N ARG A 48 -7.37 -0.82 6.40
CA ARG A 48 -8.63 -0.66 7.15
C ARG A 48 -9.70 -1.64 6.67
N ALA A 49 -9.85 -1.84 5.35
CA ALA A 49 -10.77 -2.81 4.78
C ALA A 49 -10.48 -4.23 5.29
N TYR A 50 -9.21 -4.61 5.30
CA TYR A 50 -8.74 -5.91 5.73
C TYR A 50 -9.02 -6.16 7.22
N VAL A 51 -8.69 -5.19 8.08
CA VAL A 51 -8.98 -5.26 9.52
C VAL A 51 -10.48 -5.38 9.77
N ASN A 52 -11.30 -4.61 9.05
CA ASN A 52 -12.76 -4.66 9.19
C ASN A 52 -13.33 -6.03 8.74
N HIS A 53 -12.85 -6.55 7.60
CA HIS A 53 -13.30 -7.85 7.06
C HIS A 53 -13.09 -8.99 8.06
N TYR A 54 -11.92 -9.02 8.71
CA TYR A 54 -11.56 -10.06 9.67
C TYR A 54 -11.88 -9.69 11.13
N GLN A 55 -12.57 -8.57 11.38
CA GLN A 55 -12.94 -8.09 12.72
C GLN A 55 -11.76 -7.98 13.69
N LEU A 56 -10.65 -7.46 13.17
CA LEU A 56 -9.39 -7.28 13.91
C LEU A 56 -9.38 -5.95 14.65
N ASN A 57 -8.48 -5.79 15.62
CA ASN A 57 -8.42 -4.58 16.46
C ASN A 57 -7.44 -3.51 15.91
N ASP A 58 -7.48 -2.30 16.50
CA ASP A 58 -6.63 -1.19 16.08
C ASP A 58 -5.12 -1.44 16.28
N GLY A 59 -4.74 -2.28 17.25
CA GLY A 59 -3.35 -2.71 17.39
C GLY A 59 -2.86 -3.51 16.18
N GLN A 60 -3.71 -4.38 15.63
CA GLN A 60 -3.43 -5.12 14.40
C GLN A 60 -3.46 -4.21 13.18
N PHE A 61 -4.35 -3.20 13.15
CA PHE A 61 -4.35 -2.18 12.11
C PHE A 61 -3.00 -1.47 12.01
N ASN A 62 -2.46 -0.94 13.11
CA ASN A 62 -1.17 -0.24 13.10
C ASN A 62 -0.04 -1.16 12.61
N LEU A 63 0.01 -2.40 13.10
CA LEU A 63 0.99 -3.39 12.64
C LEU A 63 0.91 -3.70 11.14
N PHE A 64 -0.30 -3.67 10.56
CA PHE A 64 -0.50 -3.90 9.15
C PHE A 64 -0.16 -2.68 8.30
N VAL A 65 -0.47 -1.48 8.77
CA VAL A 65 -0.03 -0.24 8.11
C VAL A 65 1.50 -0.20 8.04
N ASP A 66 2.18 -0.47 9.15
CA ASP A 66 3.65 -0.56 9.19
C ASP A 66 4.18 -1.55 8.16
N ALA A 67 3.67 -2.78 8.19
CA ALA A 67 4.11 -3.84 7.29
C ALA A 67 3.87 -3.50 5.81
N VAL A 68 2.70 -2.98 5.47
CA VAL A 68 2.33 -2.64 4.09
C VAL A 68 3.14 -1.46 3.56
N PHE A 69 3.35 -0.43 4.37
CA PHE A 69 4.18 0.70 3.96
C PHE A 69 5.66 0.31 3.84
N GLU A 70 6.17 -0.57 4.69
CA GLU A 70 7.51 -1.15 4.56
C GLU A 70 7.64 -1.99 3.28
N GLU A 71 6.66 -2.82 2.97
CA GLU A 71 6.64 -3.65 1.77
C GLU A 71 6.71 -2.82 0.48
N VAL A 72 6.02 -1.68 0.43
CA VAL A 72 6.00 -0.82 -0.77
C VAL A 72 7.16 0.18 -0.80
N PHE A 73 7.42 0.87 0.31
CA PHE A 73 8.34 2.02 0.36
C PHE A 73 9.68 1.73 1.05
N ARG A 74 9.83 0.55 1.67
CA ARG A 74 11.05 0.09 2.33
C ARG A 74 11.58 1.12 3.34
N HIS A 75 12.82 1.57 3.16
CA HIS A 75 13.46 2.55 4.03
C HIS A 75 12.74 3.91 4.12
N GLN A 76 11.79 4.19 3.22
CA GLN A 76 10.95 5.40 3.25
C GLN A 76 9.61 5.19 3.94
N SER A 77 9.33 4.00 4.49
CA SER A 77 8.02 3.64 5.06
C SER A 77 7.55 4.64 6.11
N ILE A 78 8.39 4.96 7.09
CA ILE A 78 8.05 5.89 8.18
C ILE A 78 7.71 7.29 7.63
N ALA A 79 8.52 7.81 6.72
CA ALA A 79 8.25 9.11 6.10
C ALA A 79 6.93 9.12 5.32
N MET A 80 6.63 8.02 4.62
CA MET A 80 5.37 7.88 3.88
C MET A 80 4.17 7.71 4.79
N GLN A 81 4.30 7.03 5.93
CA GLN A 81 3.24 6.94 6.93
C GLN A 81 2.92 8.31 7.53
N THR A 82 3.94 9.09 7.92
CA THR A 82 3.74 10.46 8.42
C THR A 82 3.04 11.35 7.38
N ARG A 83 3.41 11.25 6.10
CA ARG A 83 2.70 11.98 5.02
C ARG A 83 1.26 11.50 4.84
N ALA A 84 1.02 10.19 4.90
CA ALA A 84 -0.32 9.63 4.81
C ALA A 84 -1.24 10.13 5.95
N GLU A 85 -0.72 10.21 7.18
CA GLU A 85 -1.43 10.79 8.31
C GLU A 85 -1.75 12.29 8.10
N GLN A 86 -0.79 13.05 7.57
CA GLN A 86 -1.02 14.46 7.21
C GLN A 86 -2.13 14.60 6.18
N TRP A 87 -2.07 13.85 5.08
CA TRP A 87 -3.08 13.90 4.02
C TRP A 87 -4.46 13.44 4.49
N LEU A 88 -4.53 12.47 5.41
CA LEU A 88 -5.77 12.07 6.05
C LEU A 88 -6.37 13.22 6.88
N ASN A 89 -5.55 13.89 7.69
CA ASN A 89 -5.99 15.01 8.53
C ASN A 89 -6.43 16.23 7.70
N GLU A 90 -5.73 16.50 6.61
CA GLU A 90 -6.07 17.55 5.64
C GLU A 90 -7.29 17.21 4.78
N LYS A 91 -7.76 15.96 4.80
CA LYS A 91 -8.79 15.44 3.90
C LYS A 91 -8.44 15.68 2.43
N ASN A 92 -7.17 15.45 2.08
CA ASN A 92 -6.68 15.60 0.70
C ASN A 92 -7.59 14.81 -0.26
N SER A 93 -8.10 15.46 -1.31
CA SER A 93 -9.16 14.89 -2.16
C SER A 93 -8.77 13.56 -2.80
N ALA A 94 -7.62 13.51 -3.46
CA ALA A 94 -7.12 12.30 -4.12
C ALA A 94 -6.80 11.19 -3.10
N PHE A 95 -6.28 11.56 -1.93
CA PHE A 95 -6.08 10.61 -0.82
C PHE A 95 -7.41 10.01 -0.36
N MET A 96 -8.41 10.85 -0.06
CA MET A 96 -9.69 10.41 0.48
C MET A 96 -10.48 9.58 -0.53
N GLU A 97 -10.42 9.93 -1.81
CA GLU A 97 -11.00 9.15 -2.90
C GLU A 97 -10.45 7.71 -2.91
N ALA A 98 -9.11 7.58 -2.96
CA ALA A 98 -8.46 6.28 -2.96
C ALA A 98 -8.71 5.50 -1.67
N TYR A 99 -8.65 6.19 -0.52
CA TYR A 99 -8.90 5.61 0.79
C TYR A 99 -10.30 5.00 0.89
N TYR A 100 -11.33 5.75 0.50
CA TYR A 100 -12.70 5.25 0.56
C TYR A 100 -12.98 4.19 -0.50
N HIS A 101 -12.41 4.32 -1.70
CA HIS A 101 -12.51 3.28 -2.72
C HIS A 101 -11.93 1.96 -2.19
N ALA A 102 -10.70 1.96 -1.68
CA ALA A 102 -10.06 0.78 -1.11
C ALA A 102 -10.83 0.22 0.10
N ARG A 103 -11.37 1.10 0.96
CA ARG A 103 -12.17 0.69 2.12
C ARG A 103 -13.47 -0.01 1.74
N GLN A 104 -14.09 0.38 0.62
CA GLN A 104 -15.32 -0.25 0.11
C GLN A 104 -15.08 -1.64 -0.48
N GLN A 105 -13.84 -1.97 -0.86
CA GLN A 105 -13.44 -3.29 -1.38
C GLN A 105 -13.28 -4.37 -0.28
N GLN A 106 -13.84 -4.13 0.92
CA GLN A 106 -13.73 -5.02 2.08
C GLN A 106 -14.25 -6.44 1.84
N THR A 107 -15.10 -6.68 0.85
CA THR A 107 -15.72 -8.01 0.62
C THR A 107 -14.81 -8.95 -0.14
N GLU A 108 -14.07 -8.44 -1.13
CA GLU A 108 -13.24 -9.26 -2.02
C GLU A 108 -11.75 -9.21 -1.65
N LEU A 109 -11.30 -8.14 -0.98
CA LEU A 109 -9.89 -7.91 -0.63
C LEU A 109 -8.93 -8.02 -1.83
N LYS A 110 -9.43 -7.72 -3.03
CA LYS A 110 -8.64 -7.72 -4.27
C LYS A 110 -8.08 -6.34 -4.57
N LEU A 111 -6.88 -6.34 -5.15
CA LEU A 111 -6.16 -5.15 -5.54
C LEU A 111 -5.98 -5.01 -7.06
N ASP A 112 -6.77 -5.74 -7.87
CA ASP A 112 -6.68 -5.69 -9.33
C ASP A 112 -6.77 -4.26 -9.89
N TRP A 113 -7.69 -3.46 -9.33
CA TRP A 113 -7.87 -2.05 -9.69
C TRP A 113 -6.63 -1.21 -9.36
N LEU A 114 -5.99 -1.46 -8.22
CA LEU A 114 -4.80 -0.73 -7.80
C LEU A 114 -3.60 -1.19 -8.62
N SER A 115 -3.49 -2.48 -8.93
CA SER A 115 -2.48 -3.05 -9.81
C SER A 115 -2.55 -2.44 -11.21
N GLN A 116 -3.76 -2.33 -11.77
CA GLN A 116 -3.99 -1.64 -13.05
C GLN A 116 -3.63 -0.15 -12.99
N TYR A 117 -4.02 0.52 -11.91
CA TYR A 117 -3.69 1.93 -11.69
C TYR A 117 -2.16 2.13 -11.65
N VAL A 118 -1.43 1.32 -10.87
CA VAL A 118 0.02 1.50 -10.74
C VAL A 118 0.75 1.26 -12.05
N GLN A 119 0.32 0.27 -12.85
CA GLN A 119 0.88 -0.03 -14.16
C GLN A 119 0.59 1.08 -15.20
N THR A 120 -0.55 1.75 -15.06
CA THR A 120 -0.97 2.82 -16.00
C THR A 120 -0.25 4.13 -15.69
N HIS A 121 -0.04 4.43 -14.40
CA HIS A 121 0.40 5.76 -13.95
C HIS A 121 1.87 5.83 -13.55
N PHE A 122 2.54 4.69 -13.32
CA PHE A 122 3.92 4.69 -12.89
C PHE A 122 4.80 3.82 -13.78
N LYS A 123 6.05 4.25 -13.92
CA LYS A 123 7.07 3.47 -14.61
C LYS A 123 7.54 2.35 -13.71
N LYS A 124 7.89 1.22 -14.33
CA LYS A 124 8.66 0.18 -13.66
C LYS A 124 9.98 0.76 -13.15
N ALA A 125 10.33 0.46 -11.91
CA ALA A 125 11.62 0.85 -11.36
C ALA A 125 12.75 0.08 -12.06
N VAL A 126 13.85 0.78 -12.32
CA VAL A 126 15.06 0.17 -12.89
C VAL A 126 16.10 -0.03 -11.80
N THR A 127 16.82 -1.15 -11.87
CA THR A 127 18.01 -1.35 -11.05
C THR A 127 19.15 -0.52 -11.65
N LEU A 128 19.77 0.36 -10.87
CA LEU A 128 20.95 1.13 -11.28
C LEU A 128 22.01 0.16 -11.83
N GLY A 129 22.31 0.28 -13.13
CA GLY A 129 23.21 -0.63 -13.88
C GLY A 129 22.64 -1.18 -15.19
N GLN A 130 21.34 -1.00 -15.47
CA GLN A 130 20.70 -1.42 -16.73
C GLN A 130 20.53 -0.30 -17.78
N GLN A 131 21.12 0.87 -17.56
CA GLN A 131 21.30 1.87 -18.61
C GLN A 131 22.69 1.69 -19.23
N LEU A 132 22.80 0.73 -20.16
CA LEU A 132 23.86 0.66 -21.16
C LEU A 132 23.22 0.73 -22.55
#